data_AF-A0AB39KS75-F1
#
_entry.id   AF-A0AB39KS75-F1
#
_cell.length_a   1.000
_cell.length_b   1.000
_cell.length_c   1.000
_cell.angle_alpha   90.00
_cell.angle_beta   90.00
_cell.angle_gamma   90.00
#
_symmetry.space_group_name_H-M   'P 1'
#
loop_
_entity.id
_entity.type
_entity.pdbx_description
1 polymer ?
#
loop_
_entity_poly.entity_id
_entity_poly.type
_entity_poly.pdbx_seq_one_letter_code
_entity_poly.pdbx_strand_id
1 'polypeptide(L)'
;MPKVTSASSPLAQEAARVAAEPGEYPNVADIPKAPTDVRGAGEWRAAVQNSEAAGRRVTAETGPETFTLKETESYAASGRRAATPPPAVTTPADTAAFVRAARERATPPPSPR
;
A
#
# COMPACT_ATOMS: atom_id res chain seq x y z
N MET A 1 -34.66 13.79 22.93
CA MET A 1 -33.59 14.00 21.92
C MET A 1 -33.62 15.47 21.52
N PRO A 2 -32.55 16.26 21.71
CA PRO A 2 -32.58 17.67 21.35
C PRO A 2 -32.62 17.79 19.82
N LYS A 3 -33.60 18.54 19.30
CA LYS A 3 -33.62 18.99 17.91
C LYS A 3 -32.42 19.91 17.72
N VAL A 4 -31.40 19.44 17.01
CA VAL A 4 -30.33 20.32 16.52
C VAL A 4 -30.97 21.24 15.50
N THR A 5 -31.33 22.45 15.90
CA THR A 5 -31.78 23.47 14.97
C THR A 5 -30.55 23.89 14.16
N SER A 6 -30.53 23.52 12.89
CA SER A 6 -29.47 23.79 11.91
C SER A 6 -29.16 25.28 11.70
N ALA A 7 -29.90 26.18 12.35
CA ALA A 7 -29.86 27.63 12.20
C ALA A 7 -28.54 28.29 12.62
N SER A 8 -27.77 27.69 13.52
CA SER A 8 -26.47 28.24 13.99
C SER A 8 -25.25 27.66 13.27
N SER A 9 -25.45 26.78 12.28
CA SER A 9 -24.33 26.26 11.50
C SER A 9 -23.74 27.33 10.58
N PRO A 10 -22.42 27.33 10.32
CA PRO A 10 -21.81 28.22 9.33
C PRO A 10 -22.48 28.13 7.95
N LEU A 11 -22.95 26.93 7.58
CA LEU A 11 -23.70 26.70 6.35
C LEU A 11 -25.07 27.40 6.34
N ALA A 12 -25.77 27.48 7.49
CA ALA A 12 -27.04 28.19 7.59
C ALA A 12 -26.86 29.71 7.49
N GLN A 13 -25.77 30.26 8.04
CA GLN A 13 -25.43 31.68 7.88
C GLN A 13 -25.04 31.99 6.42
N GLU A 14 -24.27 31.11 5.79
CA GLU A 14 -23.91 31.20 4.37
C GLU A 14 -25.15 31.13 3.47
N ALA A 15 -26.04 30.16 3.71
CA ALA A 15 -27.28 30.02 2.95
C ALA A 15 -28.21 31.23 3.13
N ALA A 16 -28.30 31.80 4.35
CA ALA A 16 -29.06 33.02 4.59
C ALA A 16 -28.45 34.24 3.87
N ARG A 17 -27.12 34.35 3.83
CA ARG A 17 -26.42 35.41 3.08
C ARG A 17 -26.66 35.30 1.58
N VAL A 18 -26.51 34.11 1.01
CA VAL A 18 -26.75 33.84 -0.42
C VAL A 18 -28.24 34.03 -0.78
N ALA A 19 -29.16 33.71 0.13
CA ALA A 19 -30.59 33.96 -0.09
C ALA A 19 -30.98 35.45 -0.02
N ALA A 20 -30.27 36.25 0.79
CA ALA A 20 -30.51 37.69 0.92
C ALA A 20 -29.97 38.48 -0.29
N GLU A 21 -28.90 37.99 -0.92
CA GLU A 21 -28.31 38.57 -2.13
C GLU A 21 -28.19 37.47 -3.21
N PRO A 22 -29.27 37.17 -3.95
CA PRO A 22 -29.21 36.23 -5.05
C PRO A 22 -28.22 36.77 -6.09
N GLY A 23 -27.09 36.09 -6.24
CA GLY A 23 -26.10 36.40 -7.27
C GLY A 23 -26.66 36.20 -8.67
N GLU A 24 -25.88 36.59 -9.67
CA GLU A 24 -26.23 36.36 -11.07
C GLU A 24 -26.31 34.85 -11.33
N TYR A 25 -27.45 34.38 -11.83
CA TYR A 25 -27.63 32.97 -12.14
C TYR A 25 -26.83 32.61 -13.39
N PRO A 26 -26.08 31.49 -13.38
CA PRO A 26 -25.42 31.02 -14.59
C PRO A 26 -26.47 30.76 -15.65
N ASN A 27 -26.26 31.37 -16.82
CA ASN A 27 -27.11 31.16 -17.97
C ASN A 27 -26.62 29.93 -18.76
N VAL A 28 -27.46 29.39 -19.64
CA VAL A 28 -27.10 28.23 -20.48
C VAL A 28 -25.93 28.54 -21.43
N ALA A 29 -25.70 29.81 -21.76
CA ALA A 29 -24.58 30.25 -22.59
C ALA A 29 -23.24 30.34 -21.82
N ASP A 30 -23.26 30.37 -20.48
CA ASP A 30 -22.07 30.33 -19.63
C ASP A 30 -21.49 28.91 -19.49
N ILE A 31 -22.21 27.91 -20.01
CA ILE A 31 -21.72 26.53 -20.05
C ILE A 31 -20.51 26.48 -20.99
N PRO A 32 -19.33 26.06 -20.48
CA PRO A 32 -18.15 25.96 -21.32
C PRO A 32 -18.38 24.95 -22.45
N LYS A 33 -17.79 25.24 -23.62
CA LYS A 33 -17.83 24.33 -24.75
C LYS A 33 -17.21 22.98 -24.37
N ALA A 34 -17.74 21.91 -24.98
CA ALA A 34 -17.18 20.59 -24.78
C ALA A 34 -15.68 20.57 -25.14
N PRO A 35 -14.84 19.90 -24.34
CA PRO A 35 -13.43 19.73 -24.64
C PRO A 35 -13.27 19.04 -25.99
N THR A 36 -12.33 19.54 -26.80
CA THR A 36 -12.04 18.99 -28.14
C THR A 36 -10.94 17.93 -28.11
N ASP A 37 -10.26 17.79 -26.98
CA ASP A 37 -9.16 16.87 -26.71
C ASP A 37 -9.63 15.52 -26.13
N VAL A 38 -10.91 15.18 -26.29
CA VAL A 38 -11.45 13.88 -25.90
C VAL A 38 -11.06 12.81 -26.92
N ARG A 39 -10.67 11.62 -26.41
CA ARG A 39 -10.38 10.47 -27.27
C ARG A 39 -11.55 10.12 -28.16
N GLY A 40 -11.24 9.81 -29.41
CA GLY A 40 -12.19 9.22 -30.34
C GLY A 40 -12.57 7.79 -29.95
N ALA A 41 -13.72 7.31 -30.43
CA ALA A 41 -14.21 5.95 -30.14
C ALA A 41 -13.22 4.85 -30.56
N GLY A 42 -12.45 5.06 -31.64
CA GLY A 42 -11.41 4.13 -32.07
C GLY A 42 -10.25 4.04 -31.09
N GLU A 43 -9.80 5.17 -30.55
CA GLU A 43 -8.71 5.24 -29.57
C GLU A 43 -9.12 4.61 -28.24
N TRP A 44 -10.38 4.79 -27.82
CA TRP A 44 -10.94 4.08 -26.67
C TRP A 44 -10.94 2.57 -26.87
N ARG A 45 -11.37 2.08 -28.04
CA ARG A 45 -11.31 0.65 -28.36
C ARG A 45 -9.89 0.10 -28.28
N ALA A 46 -8.92 0.81 -28.88
CA ALA A 46 -7.53 0.41 -28.81
C ALA A 46 -6.99 0.39 -27.37
N ALA A 47 -7.32 1.41 -26.56
CA ALA A 47 -6.92 1.48 -25.17
C ALA A 47 -7.47 0.32 -24.32
N VAL A 48 -8.73 -0.07 -24.55
CA VAL A 48 -9.35 -1.22 -23.88
C VAL A 48 -8.65 -2.52 -24.29
N GLN A 49 -8.46 -2.75 -25.60
CA GLN A 49 -7.77 -3.94 -26.09
C GLN A 49 -6.35 -4.06 -25.52
N ASN A 50 -5.62 -2.94 -25.45
CA ASN A 50 -4.28 -2.90 -24.86
C ASN A 50 -4.30 -3.24 -23.36
N SER A 51 -5.26 -2.70 -22.63
CA SER A 51 -5.42 -2.95 -21.19
C SER A 51 -5.71 -4.43 -20.92
N GLU A 52 -6.62 -5.04 -21.69
CA GLU A 52 -6.93 -6.46 -21.56
C GLU A 52 -5.74 -7.35 -21.94
N ALA A 53 -5.01 -7.00 -23.00
CA ALA A 53 -3.81 -7.74 -23.39
C ALA A 53 -2.71 -7.67 -22.32
N ALA A 54 -2.49 -6.49 -21.74
CA ALA A 54 -1.57 -6.31 -20.63
C ALA A 54 -2.00 -7.12 -19.40
N GLY A 55 -3.29 -7.12 -19.07
CA GLY A 55 -3.83 -7.94 -17.98
C GLY A 55 -3.57 -9.43 -18.17
N ARG A 56 -3.88 -9.96 -19.37
CA ARG A 56 -3.57 -11.36 -19.71
C ARG A 56 -2.09 -11.69 -19.58
N ARG A 57 -1.22 -10.78 -20.01
CA ARG A 57 0.23 -10.94 -19.90
C ARG A 57 0.68 -11.01 -18.44
N VAL A 58 0.23 -10.07 -17.61
CA VAL A 58 0.57 -10.07 -16.17
C VAL A 58 0.12 -11.37 -15.53
N THR A 59 -1.12 -11.80 -15.76
CA THR A 59 -1.61 -13.07 -15.22
C THR A 59 -0.75 -14.25 -15.65
N ALA A 60 -0.34 -14.31 -16.92
CA ALA A 60 0.50 -15.39 -17.43
C ALA A 60 1.94 -15.35 -16.89
N GLU A 61 2.47 -14.17 -16.56
CA GLU A 61 3.84 -14.01 -16.02
C GLU A 61 3.88 -14.19 -14.49
N THR A 62 2.81 -13.82 -13.79
CA THR A 62 2.74 -13.83 -12.32
C THR A 62 1.81 -14.90 -11.75
N GLY A 63 1.37 -15.85 -12.57
CA GLY A 63 0.54 -16.97 -12.12
C GLY A 63 1.25 -17.81 -11.06
N PRO A 64 0.54 -18.44 -10.10
CA PRO A 64 1.16 -19.32 -9.11
C PRO A 64 2.02 -20.43 -9.73
N GLU A 65 1.68 -20.86 -10.94
CA GLU A 65 2.40 -21.85 -11.74
C GLU A 65 3.75 -21.35 -12.28
N THR A 66 3.97 -20.03 -12.38
CA THR A 66 5.24 -19.48 -12.90
C THR A 66 6.34 -19.49 -11.85
N PHE A 67 5.98 -19.39 -10.57
CA PHE A 67 6.92 -19.42 -9.46
C PHE A 67 7.07 -20.83 -8.90
N THR A 68 7.93 -21.63 -9.52
CA THR A 68 8.36 -22.93 -8.98
C THR A 68 9.69 -22.80 -8.25
N LEU A 69 9.71 -23.23 -6.98
CA LEU A 69 10.96 -23.42 -6.23
C LEU A 69 11.71 -24.61 -6.83
N LYS A 70 12.80 -24.33 -7.54
CA LYS A 70 13.73 -25.33 -8.07
C LYS A 70 14.94 -25.43 -7.15
N GLU A 71 15.62 -26.56 -7.18
CA GLU A 71 16.89 -26.76 -6.46
C GLU A 71 16.81 -26.52 -4.95
N THR A 72 15.63 -26.71 -4.36
CA THR A 72 15.38 -26.46 -2.93
C THR A 72 16.29 -27.30 -2.04
N GLU A 73 16.59 -28.54 -2.42
CA GLU A 73 17.49 -29.41 -1.68
C GLU A 73 18.96 -28.98 -1.81
N SER A 74 19.39 -28.58 -3.01
CA SER A 74 20.72 -28.02 -3.27
C SER A 74 20.95 -26.73 -2.46
N TYR A 75 19.94 -25.85 -2.41
CA TYR A 75 19.95 -24.64 -1.58
C TYR A 75 20.01 -24.97 -0.08
N ALA A 76 19.18 -25.91 0.40
CA ALA A 76 19.18 -26.34 1.80
C ALA A 76 20.54 -26.97 2.18
N ALA A 77 21.11 -27.80 1.30
CA ALA A 77 22.43 -28.40 1.50
C ALA A 77 23.54 -27.34 1.56
N SER A 78 23.49 -26.30 0.72
CA SER A 78 24.41 -25.16 0.78
C SER A 78 24.29 -24.42 2.10
N GLY A 79 23.06 -24.15 2.57
CA GLY A 79 22.83 -23.53 3.87
C GLY A 79 23.39 -24.35 5.03
N ARG A 80 23.20 -25.68 5.01
CA ARG A 80 23.79 -26.59 6.01
C ARG A 80 25.31 -26.59 5.99
N ARG A 81 25.95 -26.46 4.81
CA ARG A 81 27.41 -26.37 4.68
C ARG A 81 27.97 -25.02 5.14
N ALA A 82 27.26 -23.94 4.86
CA ALA A 82 27.67 -22.58 5.22
C ALA A 82 27.43 -22.28 6.71
N ALA A 83 26.52 -23.02 7.36
CA ALA A 83 26.29 -22.89 8.79
C ALA A 83 27.50 -23.42 9.57
N THR A 84 28.21 -22.52 10.26
CA THR A 84 29.18 -22.93 11.28
C THR A 84 28.41 -23.58 12.44
N PRO A 85 28.70 -24.84 12.80
CA PRO A 85 28.10 -25.47 13.96
C PRO A 85 28.34 -24.59 15.20
N PRO A 86 27.36 -24.44 16.10
CA PRO A 86 27.62 -23.79 17.36
C PRO A 86 28.76 -24.52 18.09
N PRO A 87 29.64 -23.81 18.83
CA PRO A 87 30.71 -24.45 19.58
C PRO A 87 30.12 -25.49 20.53
N ALA A 88 30.77 -26.66 20.59
CA ALA A 88 30.35 -27.72 21.48
C ALA A 88 30.47 -27.26 22.94
N VAL A 89 29.37 -27.38 23.69
CA VAL A 89 29.37 -27.10 25.14
C VAL A 89 29.82 -28.38 25.83
N THR A 90 31.10 -28.45 26.18
CA THR A 90 31.72 -29.64 26.79
C THR A 90 32.08 -29.43 28.26
N THR A 91 32.11 -28.17 28.70
CA THR A 91 32.45 -27.78 30.07
C THR A 91 31.47 -26.71 30.60
N PRO A 92 31.35 -26.54 31.92
CA PRO A 92 30.58 -25.45 32.51
C PRO A 92 31.08 -24.04 32.11
N ALA A 93 32.36 -23.90 31.77
CA ALA A 93 32.94 -22.65 31.28
C ALA A 93 32.39 -22.26 29.89
N ASP A 94 32.12 -23.25 29.03
CA ASP A 94 31.53 -23.02 27.71
C ASP A 94 30.11 -22.44 27.82
N THR A 95 29.34 -22.92 28.81
CA THR A 95 28.00 -22.39 29.12
C THR A 95 28.09 -20.92 29.54
N ALA A 96 29.05 -20.56 30.39
CA ALA A 96 29.24 -19.17 30.81
C ALA A 96 29.65 -18.27 29.64
N ALA A 97 30.51 -18.75 28.74
CA ALA A 97 30.90 -18.05 27.52
C ALA A 97 29.72 -17.85 26.56
N PHE A 98 28.87 -18.87 26.39
CA PHE A 98 27.65 -18.78 25.59
C PHE A 98 26.65 -17.76 26.15
N VAL A 99 26.39 -17.79 27.46
CA VAL A 99 25.49 -16.85 28.13
C VAL A 99 25.98 -15.41 27.97
N ARG A 100 27.30 -15.19 28.06
CA ARG A 100 27.91 -13.88 27.82
C ARG A 100 27.72 -13.42 26.37
N ALA A 101 28.05 -14.26 25.40
CA ALA A 101 27.90 -13.94 23.97
C ALA A 101 26.42 -13.75 23.55
N ALA A 102 25.49 -14.40 24.24
CA ALA A 102 24.05 -14.20 24.04
C ALA A 102 23.58 -12.84 24.59
N ARG A 103 24.07 -12.45 25.78
CA ARG A 103 23.81 -11.12 26.36
C ARG A 103 24.38 -9.99 25.53
N GLU A 104 25.59 -10.15 25.00
CA GLU A 104 26.24 -9.13 24.14
C GLU A 104 25.49 -8.91 22.82
N ARG A 105 24.80 -9.94 22.30
CA ARG A 105 23.98 -9.84 21.09
C ARG A 105 22.54 -9.38 21.33
N ALA A 106 22.08 -9.40 22.58
CA ALA A 106 20.73 -8.97 22.90
C ALA A 106 20.66 -7.44 22.89
N THR A 107 19.79 -6.89 22.05
CA THR A 107 19.44 -5.46 22.13
C THR A 107 18.52 -5.25 23.34
N PRO A 108 18.89 -4.42 24.34
CA PRO A 108 18.04 -4.18 25.49
C PRO A 108 16.70 -3.56 25.07
N PRO A 109 15.60 -3.88 25.78
CA PRO A 109 14.33 -3.18 25.56
C PRO A 109 14.50 -1.68 25.87
N PRO A 110 13.75 -0.80 25.19
CA PRO A 110 13.80 0.64 25.47
C PRO A 110 13.32 0.92 26.90
N SER A 111 13.99 1.83 27.61
CA SER A 111 13.60 2.19 28.97
C SER A 111 12.19 2.79 29.00
N PRO A 112 11.33 2.39 29.96
CA PRO A 112 10.06 3.08 30.21
C PRO A 112 10.35 4.52 30.66
N ARG A 113 9.58 5.48 30.14
CA ARG A 113 9.64 6.89 30.53
C ARG A 113 9.07 7.11 31.93
#